data_AF-A0A4V1Y1M5-F1
#
_entry.id   AF-A0A4V1Y1M5-F1
#
_cell.length_a   1.000
_cell.length_b   1.000
_cell.length_c   1.000
_cell.angle_alpha   90.00
_cell.angle_beta   90.00
_cell.angle_gamma   90.00
#
_symmetry.space_group_name_H-M   'P 1'
#
loop_
_entity.id
_entity.type
_entity.pdbx_description
1 polymer ?
#
loop_
_entity_poly.entity_id
_entity_poly.type
_entity_poly.pdbx_seq_one_letter_code
_entity_poly.pdbx_strand_id
1 'polypeptide(L)'
;MSSEYERLHQLAVQCMNIVSGRSDLDDDDMRTCLDVGEPDLVIATALDVAGRKENRELLPQFPEQVKELANNPRYPEIGVYADLFNNLSTNNLFDFACSPQVCG
;
A
#
# COMPACT_ATOMS: atom_id res chain seq x y z
N MET A 1 -0.08 -17.20 -20.22
CA MET A 1 -0.07 -16.40 -18.98
C MET A 1 -0.45 -17.32 -17.83
N SER A 2 0.30 -17.30 -16.73
CA SER A 2 -0.03 -18.11 -15.55
C SER A 2 -1.23 -17.51 -14.83
N SER A 3 -2.10 -18.35 -14.27
CA SER A 3 -3.28 -17.90 -13.51
C SER A 3 -2.94 -17.01 -12.30
N GLU A 4 -1.69 -17.03 -11.84
CA GLU A 4 -1.18 -16.19 -10.75
C GLU A 4 -0.91 -14.76 -11.23
N TYR A 5 -0.27 -14.59 -12.39
CA TYR A 5 -0.01 -13.27 -12.98
C TYR A 5 -1.31 -12.52 -13.27
N GLU A 6 -2.30 -13.18 -13.87
CA GLU A 6 -3.59 -12.56 -14.17
C GLU A 6 -4.32 -12.08 -12.91
N ARG A 7 -4.21 -12.84 -11.81
CA ARG A 7 -4.75 -12.43 -10.50
C ARG A 7 -4.03 -11.22 -9.94
N LEU A 8 -2.69 -11.21 -9.99
CA LEU A 8 -1.90 -10.06 -9.55
C LEU A 8 -2.21 -8.81 -10.36
N HIS A 9 -2.29 -8.94 -11.68
CA HIS A 9 -2.64 -7.84 -12.57
C HIS A 9 -4.03 -7.28 -12.26
N GLN A 10 -5.03 -8.13 -12.04
CA GLN A 10 -6.38 -7.67 -11.64
C GLN A 10 -6.38 -6.98 -10.27
N LEU A 11 -5.56 -7.45 -9.34
CA LEU A 11 -5.42 -6.86 -8.02
C LEU A 11 -4.72 -5.50 -8.08
N ALA A 12 -3.67 -5.39 -8.88
CA ALA A 12 -2.95 -4.15 -9.16
C ALA A 12 -3.88 -3.07 -9.72
N VAL A 13 -4.70 -3.41 -10.72
CA VAL A 13 -5.70 -2.49 -11.29
C VAL A 13 -6.69 -2.02 -10.22
N GLN A 14 -7.16 -2.91 -9.34
CA GLN A 14 -8.04 -2.52 -8.24
C GLN A 14 -7.35 -1.56 -7.26
N CYS A 15 -6.09 -1.83 -6.90
CA CYS A 15 -5.32 -0.98 -5.99
C CYS A 15 -5.08 0.41 -6.60
N MET A 16 -4.68 0.47 -7.87
CA MET A 16 -4.50 1.73 -8.60
C MET A 16 -5.79 2.56 -8.62
N ASN A 17 -6.95 1.94 -8.87
CA ASN A 17 -8.23 2.65 -8.88
C ASN A 17 -8.62 3.23 -7.52
N ILE A 18 -8.18 2.64 -6.39
CA ILE A 18 -8.46 3.14 -5.05
C ILE A 18 -7.71 4.46 -4.79
N VAL A 19 -6.48 4.56 -5.28
CA VAL A 19 -5.59 5.70 -5.03
C VAL A 19 -5.53 6.70 -6.18
N SER A 20 -6.21 6.42 -7.30
CA SER A 20 -6.17 7.29 -8.47
C SER A 20 -6.67 8.71 -8.16
N GLY A 21 -5.97 9.69 -8.73
CA GLY A 21 -6.26 11.10 -8.50
C GLY A 21 -5.78 11.64 -7.15
N ARG A 22 -5.04 10.84 -6.36
CA ARG A 22 -4.35 11.34 -5.15
C ARG A 22 -2.98 11.93 -5.46
N SER A 23 -2.35 11.51 -6.55
CA SER A 23 -1.08 12.04 -7.03
C SER A 23 -0.89 11.71 -8.51
N ASP A 24 -0.73 12.74 -9.35
CA ASP A 24 -0.55 12.55 -10.80
C ASP A 24 0.75 11.81 -11.12
N LEU A 25 1.81 12.03 -10.32
CA LEU A 25 3.10 11.35 -10.47
C LEU A 25 2.97 9.85 -10.17
N ASP A 26 2.32 9.50 -9.06
CA ASP A 26 2.14 8.10 -8.68
C ASP A 26 1.19 7.36 -9.66
N ASP A 27 0.17 8.07 -10.20
CA ASP A 27 -0.73 7.53 -11.24
C ASP A 27 0.01 7.19 -12.54
N ASP A 28 0.94 8.04 -12.99
CA ASP A 28 1.75 7.79 -14.18
C ASP A 28 2.80 6.68 -13.94
N ASP A 29 3.40 6.63 -12.76
CA ASP A 29 4.33 5.56 -12.37
C ASP A 29 3.62 4.19 -12.31
N MET A 30 2.43 4.12 -11.70
CA MET A 30 1.62 2.89 -11.65
C MET A 30 1.19 2.41 -13.04
N ARG A 31 0.82 3.32 -13.95
CA ARG A 31 0.50 2.96 -15.34
C ARG A 31 1.71 2.38 -16.06
N THR A 32 2.87 3.01 -15.88
CA THR A 32 4.13 2.54 -16.48
C THR A 32 4.48 1.15 -15.98
N CYS A 33 4.41 0.91 -14.66
CA CYS A 33 4.66 -0.40 -14.05
C CYS A 33 3.68 -1.47 -14.58
N LEU A 34 2.40 -1.12 -14.74
CA LEU A 34 1.40 -2.03 -15.28
C LEU A 34 1.70 -2.41 -16.74
N ASP A 35 2.11 -1.44 -17.57
CA ASP A 35 2.43 -1.63 -18.99
C ASP A 35 3.68 -2.50 -19.21
N VAL A 36 4.68 -2.41 -18.33
CA VAL A 36 5.89 -3.24 -18.39
C VAL A 36 5.72 -4.62 -17.73
N GLY A 37 4.56 -4.88 -17.12
CA GLY A 37 4.24 -6.17 -16.52
C GLY A 37 4.75 -6.36 -15.09
N GLU A 38 4.82 -5.27 -14.32
CA GLU A 38 5.23 -5.23 -12.90
C GLU A 38 4.03 -4.89 -11.98
N PRO A 39 2.99 -5.76 -11.91
CA PRO A 39 1.78 -5.49 -11.13
C PRO A 39 2.03 -5.49 -9.62
N ASP A 40 3.08 -6.15 -9.13
CA ASP A 40 3.51 -6.11 -7.74
C ASP A 40 4.00 -4.72 -7.32
N LEU A 41 4.74 -4.03 -8.21
CA LEU A 41 5.14 -2.64 -7.98
C LEU A 41 3.95 -1.69 -7.99
N VAL A 42 2.95 -1.93 -8.84
CA VAL A 42 1.69 -1.15 -8.81
C VAL A 42 1.00 -1.27 -7.45
N ILE A 43 0.95 -2.47 -6.87
CA ILE A 43 0.38 -2.71 -5.54
C ILE A 43 1.22 -1.99 -4.47
N ALA A 44 2.55 -2.09 -4.54
CA ALA A 44 3.46 -1.41 -3.61
C ALA A 44 3.27 0.12 -3.65
N THR A 45 3.25 0.73 -4.84
CA THR A 45 3.03 2.17 -5.02
C THR A 45 1.66 2.58 -4.50
N ALA A 46 0.60 1.80 -4.77
CA ALA A 46 -0.72 2.09 -4.23
C ALA A 46 -0.75 2.04 -2.69
N LEU A 47 -0.04 1.08 -2.08
CA LEU A 47 0.09 1.01 -0.63
C LEU A 47 0.93 2.15 -0.05
N ASP A 48 1.96 2.61 -0.75
CA ASP A 48 2.72 3.81 -0.37
C ASP A 48 1.80 5.02 -0.31
N VAL A 49 1.04 5.28 -1.39
CA VAL A 49 0.11 6.39 -1.49
C VAL A 49 -0.94 6.33 -0.38
N ALA A 50 -1.51 5.15 -0.11
CA ALA A 50 -2.49 4.94 0.96
C ALA A 50 -1.87 4.99 2.37
N GLY A 51 -0.58 4.72 2.50
CA GLY A 51 0.18 4.82 3.74
C GLY A 51 0.44 6.27 4.18
N ARG A 52 0.35 7.23 3.24
CA ARG A 52 0.48 8.67 3.53
C ARG A 52 -0.63 9.15 4.46
N LYS A 53 -0.30 10.13 5.32
CA LYS A 53 -1.16 10.56 6.42
C LYS A 53 -2.53 11.06 5.93
N GLU A 54 -2.52 11.75 4.79
CA GLU A 54 -3.66 12.36 4.12
C GLU A 54 -4.55 11.39 3.34
N ASN A 55 -4.12 10.13 3.17
CA ASN A 55 -4.80 9.11 2.39
C ASN A 55 -5.12 7.84 3.19
N ARG A 56 -4.86 7.83 4.51
CA ARG A 56 -5.06 6.66 5.38
C ARG A 56 -6.49 6.14 5.37
N GLU A 57 -7.47 6.97 5.03
CA GLU A 57 -8.87 6.58 4.85
C GLU A 57 -9.09 5.60 3.69
N LEU A 58 -8.10 5.44 2.80
CA LEU A 58 -8.14 4.52 1.67
C LEU A 58 -7.77 3.09 2.06
N LEU A 59 -6.95 2.89 3.11
CA LEU A 59 -6.47 1.56 3.51
C LEU A 59 -7.58 0.52 3.75
N PRO A 60 -8.74 0.86 4.35
CA PRO A 60 -9.85 -0.09 4.50
C PRO A 60 -10.50 -0.52 3.18
N GLN A 61 -10.28 0.22 2.08
CA GLN A 61 -10.83 -0.07 0.76
C GLN A 61 -9.98 -1.10 0.00
N PHE A 62 -8.74 -1.35 0.46
CA PHE A 62 -7.87 -2.34 -0.18
C PHE A 62 -8.41 -3.77 0.02
N PRO A 63 -8.41 -4.58 -1.05
CA PRO A 63 -8.84 -5.97 -0.98
C PRO A 63 -8.01 -6.78 0.03
N GLU A 64 -8.62 -7.74 0.72
CA GLU A 64 -7.93 -8.57 1.72
C GLU A 64 -6.75 -9.36 1.13
N GLN A 65 -6.83 -9.72 -0.16
CA GLN A 65 -5.75 -10.38 -0.89
C GLN A 65 -4.46 -9.56 -0.89
N VAL A 66 -4.52 -8.22 -0.81
CA VAL A 66 -3.34 -7.36 -0.71
C VAL A 66 -2.64 -7.55 0.64
N LYS A 67 -3.42 -7.76 1.71
CA LYS A 67 -2.89 -8.07 3.04
C LYS A 67 -2.19 -9.42 3.05
N GLU A 68 -2.75 -10.41 2.35
CA GLU A 68 -2.12 -11.73 2.20
C GLU A 68 -0.78 -11.62 1.44
N LEU A 69 -0.73 -10.81 0.39
CA LEU A 69 0.51 -10.54 -0.36
C LEU A 69 1.57 -9.85 0.49
N ALA A 70 1.19 -8.90 1.34
CA ALA A 70 2.11 -8.23 2.26
C ALA A 70 2.70 -9.20 3.31
N ASN A 71 2.05 -10.33 3.59
CA ASN A 71 2.60 -11.37 4.47
C ASN A 71 3.32 -12.49 3.70
N ASN A 72 3.41 -12.39 2.37
CA ASN A 72 3.99 -13.41 1.52
C ASN A 72 5.45 -13.07 1.18
N PRO A 73 6.44 -13.91 1.57
CA PRO A 73 7.85 -13.65 1.32
C PRO A 73 8.24 -13.64 -0.16
N ARG A 74 7.35 -14.06 -1.07
CA ARG A 74 7.55 -13.96 -2.53
C ARG A 74 7.43 -12.53 -3.06
N TYR A 75 6.84 -11.62 -2.30
CA TYR A 75 6.58 -10.24 -2.71
C TYR A 75 7.22 -9.26 -1.72
N PRO A 76 8.57 -9.16 -1.68
CA PRO A 76 9.28 -8.33 -0.72
C PRO A 76 8.90 -6.84 -0.83
N GLU A 77 8.67 -6.34 -2.04
CA GLU A 77 8.24 -4.95 -2.30
C GLU A 77 6.89 -4.62 -1.70
N ILE A 78 6.01 -5.61 -1.56
CA ILE A 78 4.70 -5.48 -0.88
C ILE A 78 4.87 -5.73 0.62
N GLY A 79 5.80 -6.60 0.99
CA GLY A 79 6.02 -7.05 2.37
C GLY A 79 6.42 -5.93 3.33
N VAL A 80 7.08 -4.88 2.85
CA VAL A 80 7.41 -3.70 3.66
C VAL A 80 6.16 -2.98 4.22
N TYR A 81 5.00 -3.19 3.61
CA TYR A 81 3.73 -2.57 4.01
C TYR A 81 2.88 -3.44 4.94
N ALA A 82 3.35 -4.62 5.36
CA ALA A 82 2.61 -5.51 6.27
C ALA A 82 2.14 -4.79 7.54
N ASP A 83 2.97 -3.89 8.06
CA ASP A 83 2.68 -3.11 9.26
C ASP A 83 1.57 -2.07 9.09
N LEU A 84 1.25 -1.65 7.86
CA LEU A 84 0.11 -0.76 7.60
C LEU A 84 -1.21 -1.42 8.01
N PHE A 85 -1.33 -2.74 7.83
CA PHE A 85 -2.52 -3.49 8.18
C PHE A 85 -2.57 -3.88 9.66
N ASN A 86 -1.41 -4.12 10.29
CA ASN A 86 -1.32 -4.42 11.72
C ASN A 86 -1.63 -3.18 12.57
N ASN A 87 -1.24 -1.98 12.13
CA ASN A 87 -1.46 -0.74 12.86
C ASN A 87 -2.90 -0.20 12.77
N LEU A 88 -3.72 -0.67 11.82
CA LEU A 88 -5.15 -0.32 11.79
C LEU A 88 -5.92 -0.95 12.98
N SER A 89 -5.43 -2.07 13.52
CA SER A 89 -6.01 -2.75 14.67
C SER A 89 -5.65 -2.12 16.02
N THR A 90 -4.72 -1.16 16.05
CA THR A 90 -4.20 -0.53 17.29
C THR A 90 -4.51 0.96 17.41
N ASN A 91 -5.55 1.46 16.73
CA ASN A 91 -6.06 2.82 16.93
C ASN A 91 -6.73 3.02 18.32
N ASN A 92 -5.95 2.77 19.37
CA ASN A 92 -6.14 3.22 20.74
C ASN A 92 -4.82 3.28 21.52
N LEU A 93 -3.64 3.46 20.91
CA LEU A 93 -2.45 3.86 21.67
C LEU A 93 -1.40 4.51 20.76
N PHE A 94 -0.76 5.56 21.27
CA PHE A 94 0.23 6.45 20.61
C PHE A 94 -0.34 7.67 19.89
N ASP A 95 -1.12 8.42 20.67
CA ASP A 95 -0.71 9.77 21.06
C ASP A 95 0.81 9.80 21.37
N PHE A 96 1.65 9.96 20.34
CA PHE A 96 3.02 10.42 20.57
C PHE A 96 2.94 11.91 20.86
N ALA A 97 2.56 12.17 22.12
CA ALA A 97 2.83 13.38 22.84
C ALA A 97 4.23 13.87 22.50
N CYS A 98 4.27 15.10 22.01
CA CYS A 98 5.43 15.98 22.07
C CYS A 98 5.89 16.01 23.54
N SER A 99 6.82 15.13 23.92
CA SER A 99 7.40 15.14 25.27
C SER A 99 8.48 16.21 25.34
N PRO A 100 8.41 17.15 26.29
CA PRO A 100 9.45 18.14 26.47
C PRO A 100 10.61 17.48 27.21
N GLN A 101 11.78 17.37 26.59
CA GLN A 101 13.01 17.06 27.32
C GLN A 101 13.76 18.33 27.67
N VAL A 102 13.58 18.70 28.93
CA VAL A 102 14.48 19.50 29.75
C VAL A 102 15.86 18.83 29.78
N CYS A 103 16.89 19.57 29.40
CA CYS A 103 18.27 19.46 29.89
C CYS A 103 18.57 20.87 30.43
N GLY A 104 18.74 21.08 31.74
CA GLY A 104 19.89 20.63 32.51
C GLY A 104 20.80 21.82 32.69
#